data_AF-A0A2V2RRQ5-F1
#
_entry.id   AF-A0A2V2RRQ5-F1
#
_cell.length_a   1.000
_cell.length_b   1.000
_cell.length_c   1.000
_cell.angle_alpha   90.00
_cell.angle_beta   90.00
_cell.angle_gamma   90.00
#
_symmetry.space_group_name_H-M   'P 1'
#
loop_
_entity.id
_entity.type
_entity.pdbx_description
1 polymer ?
#
loop_
_entity_poly.entity_id
_entity_poly.type
_entity_poly.pdbx_seq_one_letter_code
_entity_poly.pdbx_strand_id
1 'polypeptide(L)'
;MKLSKESRILCRELFRLCLDAGKVQAERVHTVVDALLSERPKNYFQILRALTRMIRLNFAERQAEVQSAVPLSINETSLIEQELKSLHGSDLEVRFRVNPDLLGGLRIRIGSEVWDGTISDRLRRLLVAQPQQPTPPSFPCIKTLPSENSKISQLVI
;
A
#
# COMPACT_ATOMS: atom_id res chain seq x y z
N MET A 1 6.69 -20.42 4.33
CA MET A 1 7.97 -20.97 3.82
C MET A 1 8.73 -19.87 3.10
N LYS A 2 10.04 -19.76 3.32
CA LYS A 2 10.88 -18.72 2.71
C LYS A 2 11.23 -19.10 1.27
N LEU A 3 11.06 -18.17 0.34
CA LEU A 3 11.45 -18.34 -1.07
C LEU A 3 12.99 -18.25 -1.17
N SER A 4 13.63 -19.29 -1.71
CA SER A 4 15.09 -19.29 -1.92
C SER A 4 15.50 -18.15 -2.86
N LYS A 5 16.76 -17.73 -2.80
CA LYS A 5 17.27 -16.60 -3.62
C LYS A 5 17.15 -16.90 -5.11
N GLU A 6 17.49 -18.11 -5.52
CA GLU A 6 17.37 -18.61 -6.90
C GLU A 6 15.92 -18.60 -7.39
N SER A 7 14.98 -19.10 -6.58
CA SER A 7 13.55 -19.10 -6.93
C SER A 7 12.98 -17.69 -7.09
N ARG A 8 13.49 -16.70 -6.34
CA ARG A 8 13.12 -15.28 -6.52
C ARG A 8 13.61 -14.70 -7.83
N ILE A 9 14.84 -15.02 -8.21
CA ILE A 9 15.45 -14.50 -9.45
C ILE A 9 14.70 -15.08 -10.65
N LEU A 10 14.54 -16.41 -10.72
CA LEU A 10 13.80 -17.07 -11.79
C LEU A 10 12.37 -16.53 -11.90
N CYS A 11 11.66 -16.37 -10.78
CA CYS A 11 10.32 -15.79 -10.79
C CYS A 11 10.28 -14.39 -11.42
N ARG A 12 11.28 -13.55 -11.14
CA ARG A 12 11.34 -12.18 -11.69
C ARG A 12 11.64 -12.18 -13.18
N GLU A 13 12.52 -13.07 -13.64
CA GLU A 13 12.81 -13.23 -15.07
C GLU A 13 11.60 -13.76 -15.83
N LEU A 14 10.94 -14.80 -15.33
CA LEU A 14 9.70 -15.32 -15.93
C LEU A 14 8.59 -14.26 -15.95
N PHE A 15 8.46 -13.47 -14.89
CA PHE A 15 7.50 -12.38 -14.85
C PHE A 15 7.80 -11.32 -15.91
N ARG A 16 9.07 -10.95 -16.13
CA ARG A 16 9.45 -10.04 -17.22
C ARG A 16 9.06 -10.59 -18.59
N LEU A 17 9.23 -11.89 -18.81
CA LEU A 17 8.81 -12.54 -20.06
C LEU A 17 7.29 -12.55 -20.25
N CYS A 18 6.49 -12.42 -19.20
CA CYS A 18 5.03 -12.34 -19.31
C CYS A 18 4.51 -10.94 -19.68
N LEU A 19 5.34 -9.90 -19.57
CA LEU A 19 4.95 -8.52 -19.80
C LEU A 19 5.24 -8.09 -21.24
N ASP A 20 4.26 -7.45 -21.88
CA ASP A 20 4.41 -6.78 -23.18
C ASP A 20 3.98 -5.32 -23.02
N ALA A 21 4.89 -4.36 -23.20
CA ALA A 21 4.68 -2.94 -22.90
C ALA A 21 4.09 -2.69 -21.49
N GLY A 22 4.40 -3.58 -20.53
CA GLY A 22 3.84 -3.58 -19.18
C GLY A 22 2.55 -4.39 -19.03
N LYS A 23 1.82 -4.71 -20.10
CA LYS A 23 0.57 -5.49 -20.03
C LYS A 23 0.85 -6.99 -19.88
N VAL A 24 0.13 -7.64 -18.97
CA VAL A 24 0.17 -9.09 -18.83
C VAL A 24 -0.78 -9.69 -19.85
N GLN A 25 -0.24 -10.44 -20.82
CA GLN A 25 -1.03 -11.16 -21.80
C GLN A 25 -1.31 -12.59 -21.31
N ALA A 26 -2.55 -13.04 -21.44
CA ALA A 26 -2.95 -14.39 -21.02
C ALA A 26 -2.13 -15.48 -21.73
N GLU A 27 -1.93 -15.34 -23.04
CA GLU A 27 -1.19 -16.33 -23.86
C GLU A 27 0.23 -16.57 -23.33
N ARG A 28 0.97 -15.49 -23.04
CA ARG A 28 2.36 -15.60 -22.54
C ARG A 28 2.41 -16.25 -21.16
N VAL A 29 1.42 -15.98 -20.30
CA VAL A 29 1.33 -16.60 -18.98
C VAL A 29 1.11 -18.11 -19.12
N HIS A 30 0.24 -18.54 -20.03
CA HIS A 30 0.02 -19.96 -20.30
C HIS A 30 1.30 -20.65 -20.77
N THR A 31 2.00 -20.08 -21.77
CA THR A 31 3.29 -20.63 -22.24
C THR A 31 4.34 -20.75 -21.14
N VAL A 32 4.45 -19.75 -20.26
CA VAL A 32 5.39 -19.77 -19.13
C VAL A 32 5.01 -20.83 -18.10
N VAL A 33 3.72 -21.00 -17.82
CA VAL A 33 3.24 -22.04 -16.91
C VAL A 33 3.47 -23.43 -17.50
N ASP A 34 3.25 -23.61 -18.80
CA ASP A 34 3.48 -24.88 -19.49
C ASP A 34 4.98 -25.25 -19.50
N ALA A 35 5.86 -24.28 -19.76
CA ALA A 35 7.31 -24.46 -19.68
C ALA A 35 7.77 -24.81 -18.24
N LEU A 36 7.17 -24.20 -17.22
CA LEU A 36 7.46 -24.56 -15.82
C LEU A 36 7.00 -25.99 -15.48
N LEU A 37 5.89 -26.44 -16.05
CA LEU A 37 5.35 -27.78 -15.82
C LEU A 37 6.12 -28.87 -16.55
N SER A 38 6.85 -28.55 -17.63
CA SER A 38 7.71 -29.49 -18.35
C SER A 38 9.08 -29.65 -17.67
N GLU A 39 9.72 -28.56 -17.24
CA GLU A 39 11.04 -28.61 -16.57
C GLU A 39 10.98 -29.11 -15.11
N ARG A 40 9.83 -28.94 -14.44
CA ARG A 40 9.57 -29.35 -13.03
C ARG A 40 10.73 -29.15 -12.05
N PRO A 41 11.20 -27.90 -11.84
CA PRO A 41 12.23 -27.64 -10.83
C PRO A 41 11.71 -27.96 -9.42
N LYS A 42 12.62 -28.36 -8.51
CA LYS A 42 12.30 -28.78 -7.12
C LYS A 42 11.40 -27.80 -6.33
N ASN A 43 11.45 -26.50 -6.66
CA ASN A 43 10.70 -25.44 -5.97
C ASN A 43 9.56 -24.81 -6.81
N TYR A 44 9.07 -25.50 -7.85
CA TYR A 44 8.09 -24.94 -8.80
C TYR A 44 6.82 -24.37 -8.12
N PHE A 45 6.30 -25.02 -7.08
CA PHE A 45 5.09 -24.55 -6.38
C PHE A 45 5.27 -23.16 -5.75
N GLN A 46 6.46 -22.89 -5.20
CA GLN A 46 6.74 -21.59 -4.59
C GLN A 46 6.89 -20.50 -5.65
N ILE A 47 7.49 -20.84 -6.80
CA ILE A 47 7.64 -19.93 -7.95
C ILE A 47 6.26 -19.60 -8.52
N LEU A 48 5.39 -20.60 -8.73
CA LEU A 48 4.03 -20.37 -9.22
C LEU A 48 3.24 -19.46 -8.28
N ARG A 49 3.28 -19.71 -6.96
CA ARG A 49 2.60 -18.85 -5.98
C ARG A 49 3.12 -17.41 -6.02
N ALA A 50 4.43 -17.23 -6.16
CA ALA A 50 5.04 -15.90 -6.27
C ALA A 50 4.65 -15.21 -7.58
N LEU A 51 4.67 -15.93 -8.70
CA LEU A 51 4.26 -15.43 -10.02
C LEU A 51 2.80 -15.00 -10.01
N THR A 52 1.88 -15.84 -9.51
CA THR A 52 0.45 -15.48 -9.38
C THR A 52 0.27 -14.23 -8.52
N ARG A 53 1.06 -14.08 -7.46
CA ARG A 53 1.03 -12.86 -6.63
C ARG A 53 1.48 -11.63 -7.41
N MET A 54 2.58 -11.71 -8.18
CA MET A 54 3.07 -10.59 -8.98
C MET A 54 2.07 -10.17 -10.07
N ILE A 55 1.47 -11.15 -10.75
CA ILE A 55 0.43 -10.90 -11.74
C ILE A 55 -0.77 -10.20 -11.08
N ARG A 56 -1.26 -10.70 -9.94
CA ARG A 56 -2.38 -10.07 -9.20
C ARG A 56 -2.08 -8.63 -8.80
N LEU A 57 -0.87 -8.35 -8.33
CA LEU A 57 -0.47 -6.99 -7.95
C LEU A 57 -0.42 -6.06 -9.17
N ASN A 58 0.13 -6.53 -10.29
CA ASN A 58 0.17 -5.73 -11.51
C ASN A 58 -1.23 -5.41 -12.06
N PHE A 59 -2.19 -6.34 -11.96
CA PHE A 59 -3.58 -6.05 -12.29
C PHE A 59 -4.22 -5.08 -11.29
N ALA A 60 -3.96 -5.24 -9.99
CA ALA A 60 -4.50 -4.35 -8.97
C ALA A 60 -4.00 -2.90 -9.14
N GLU A 61 -2.73 -2.70 -9.44
CA GLU A 61 -2.14 -1.37 -9.71
C GLU A 61 -2.80 -0.64 -10.88
N ARG A 62 -3.47 -1.37 -11.78
CA ARG A 62 -4.18 -0.82 -12.94
C ARG A 62 -5.68 -0.67 -12.75
N GLN A 63 -6.19 -1.05 -11.59
CA GLN A 63 -7.61 -0.90 -11.28
C GLN A 63 -7.79 0.25 -10.31
N ALA A 64 -8.58 1.24 -10.73
CA ALA A 64 -9.08 2.30 -9.87
C ALA A 64 -10.56 2.07 -9.56
N GLU A 65 -10.89 1.98 -8.29
CA GLU A 65 -12.26 1.93 -7.79
C GLU A 65 -12.60 3.28 -7.16
N VAL A 66 -13.58 3.97 -7.75
CA VAL A 66 -14.08 5.26 -7.26
C VAL A 66 -15.42 5.01 -6.58
N GLN A 67 -15.47 5.29 -5.29
CA GLN A 67 -16.67 5.15 -4.46
C GLN A 67 -17.24 6.53 -4.11
N SER A 68 -18.48 6.78 -4.51
CA SER A 68 -19.21 8.03 -4.24
C SER A 68 -20.44 7.78 -3.37
N ALA A 69 -20.77 8.76 -2.52
CA ALA A 69 -21.97 8.73 -1.67
C ALA A 69 -23.28 8.86 -2.48
N VAL A 70 -23.23 9.62 -3.58
CA VAL A 70 -24.35 9.92 -4.47
C VAL A 70 -23.94 9.52 -5.89
N PRO A 71 -24.88 9.08 -6.76
CA PRO A 71 -24.58 8.90 -8.18
C PRO A 71 -24.02 10.18 -8.78
N LEU A 72 -22.82 10.08 -9.35
CA LEU A 72 -22.16 11.18 -10.05
C LEU A 72 -22.81 11.41 -11.41
N SER A 73 -22.82 12.66 -11.86
CA SER A 73 -23.24 12.99 -13.23
C SER A 73 -22.19 12.53 -14.25
N ILE A 74 -22.61 12.30 -15.50
CA ILE A 74 -21.73 11.83 -16.59
C ILE A 74 -20.56 12.80 -16.86
N ASN A 75 -20.78 14.10 -16.61
CA ASN A 75 -19.75 15.11 -16.76
C ASN A 75 -18.67 14.98 -15.66
N GLU A 76 -19.09 14.77 -14.41
CA GLU A 76 -18.16 14.60 -13.28
C GLU A 76 -17.37 13.30 -13.40
N THR A 77 -18.01 12.20 -13.80
CA THR A 77 -17.30 10.93 -14.00
C THR A 77 -16.23 11.05 -15.08
N SER A 78 -16.55 11.76 -16.18
CA SER A 78 -15.61 11.96 -17.28
C SER A 78 -14.40 12.81 -16.87
N LEU A 79 -14.62 13.85 -16.07
CA LEU A 79 -13.54 14.69 -15.53
C LEU A 79 -12.63 13.90 -14.58
N ILE A 80 -13.23 13.14 -13.65
CA ILE A 80 -12.48 12.29 -12.71
C ILE A 80 -11.67 11.23 -13.46
N GLU A 81 -12.24 10.60 -14.50
CA GLU A 81 -11.51 9.65 -15.33
C GLU A 81 -10.30 10.29 -16.02
N GLN A 82 -10.46 11.48 -16.59
CA GLN A 82 -9.38 12.18 -17.28
C GLN A 82 -8.25 12.55 -16.32
N GLU A 83 -8.60 13.05 -15.13
CA GLU A 83 -7.62 13.40 -14.10
C GLU A 83 -6.87 12.16 -13.60
N LEU A 84 -7.58 11.06 -13.34
CA LEU A 84 -6.96 9.79 -12.93
C LEU A 84 -6.05 9.20 -14.02
N LYS A 85 -6.46 9.28 -15.29
CA LYS A 85 -5.64 8.84 -16.43
C LYS A 85 -4.40 9.72 -16.60
N SER A 86 -4.49 11.01 -16.30
CA SER A 86 -3.36 11.94 -16.34
C SER A 86 -2.33 11.65 -15.23
N LEU A 87 -2.79 11.28 -14.03
CA LEU A 87 -1.91 11.04 -12.87
C LEU A 87 -1.28 9.65 -12.86
N HIS A 88 -2.03 8.61 -13.24
CA HIS A 88 -1.58 7.20 -13.13
C HIS A 88 -1.30 6.53 -14.47
N GLY A 89 -1.60 7.21 -15.58
CA GLY A 89 -1.37 6.72 -16.95
C GLY A 89 -2.62 6.18 -17.64
N SER A 90 -2.52 6.04 -18.96
CA SER A 90 -3.64 5.77 -19.89
C SER A 90 -4.26 4.38 -19.76
N ASP A 91 -3.58 3.44 -19.09
CA ASP A 91 -3.99 2.03 -18.99
C ASP A 91 -4.80 1.71 -17.71
N LEU A 92 -5.31 2.73 -17.03
CA LEU A 92 -6.10 2.59 -15.81
C LEU A 92 -7.56 2.22 -16.13
N GLU A 93 -8.02 1.07 -15.61
CA GLU A 93 -9.42 0.68 -15.63
C GLU A 93 -10.15 1.34 -14.44
N VAL A 94 -11.03 2.30 -14.73
CA VAL A 94 -11.79 3.03 -13.70
C VAL A 94 -13.16 2.39 -13.52
N ARG A 95 -13.51 2.01 -12.29
CA ARG A 95 -14.81 1.45 -11.92
C ARG A 95 -15.49 2.37 -10.92
N PHE A 96 -16.67 2.88 -11.28
CA PHE A 96 -17.49 3.69 -10.39
C PHE A 96 -18.47 2.82 -9.60
N ARG A 97 -18.55 3.04 -8.30
CA ARG A 97 -19.53 2.40 -7.41
C ARG A 97 -20.15 3.43 -6.48
N VAL A 98 -21.46 3.32 -6.29
CA VAL A 98 -22.18 4.14 -5.32
C VAL A 98 -22.25 3.38 -4.00
N ASN A 99 -21.76 3.99 -2.93
CA ASN A 99 -21.85 3.46 -1.58
C ASN A 99 -22.56 4.46 -0.66
N PRO A 100 -23.84 4.24 -0.31
CA PRO A 100 -24.62 5.17 0.51
C PRO A 100 -24.16 5.22 1.98
N ASP A 101 -23.32 4.28 2.44
CA ASP A 101 -22.74 4.33 3.79
C ASP A 101 -21.73 5.48 3.95
N LEU A 102 -21.26 6.04 2.82
CA LEU A 102 -20.44 7.24 2.82
C LEU A 102 -21.33 8.46 3.10
N LEU A 103 -21.13 9.12 4.24
CA LEU A 103 -21.86 10.34 4.62
C LEU A 103 -21.69 11.49 3.61
N GLY A 104 -20.62 11.45 2.81
CA GLY A 104 -20.34 12.40 1.75
C GLY A 104 -18.86 12.42 1.35
N GLY A 105 -18.59 12.91 0.14
CA GLY A 105 -17.26 12.95 -0.46
C GLY A 105 -16.94 11.75 -1.36
N LEU A 106 -15.67 11.64 -1.74
CA LEU A 106 -15.15 10.65 -2.67
C LEU A 106 -14.09 9.79 -1.99
N ARG A 107 -14.16 8.48 -2.21
CA ARG A 107 -13.11 7.53 -1.84
C ARG A 107 -12.56 6.90 -3.12
N ILE A 108 -11.28 7.08 -3.39
CA ILE A 108 -10.63 6.51 -4.57
C ILE A 108 -9.63 5.46 -4.09
N ARG A 109 -9.71 4.24 -4.63
CA ARG A 109 -8.76 3.17 -4.36
C ARG A 109 -8.05 2.80 -5.65
N ILE A 110 -6.73 2.89 -5.66
CA ILE A 110 -5.89 2.58 -6.81
C ILE A 110 -4.90 1.50 -6.36
N GLY A 111 -5.12 0.26 -6.79
CA GLY A 111 -4.35 -0.89 -6.31
C GLY A 111 -4.30 -1.02 -4.78
N SER A 112 -3.17 -0.66 -4.19
CA SER A 112 -2.93 -0.65 -2.74
C SER A 112 -3.07 0.72 -2.08
N GLU A 113 -3.19 1.79 -2.85
CA GLU A 113 -3.31 3.15 -2.36
C GLU A 113 -4.79 3.53 -2.21
N VAL A 114 -5.14 4.17 -1.10
CA VAL A 114 -6.51 4.61 -0.82
C VAL A 114 -6.49 6.09 -0.48
N TRP A 115 -7.18 6.86 -1.30
CA TRP A 115 -7.38 8.29 -1.15
C TRP A 115 -8.78 8.51 -0.58
N ASP A 116 -8.83 8.78 0.73
CA ASP A 116 -10.07 9.03 1.45
C ASP A 116 -10.29 10.55 1.58
N GLY A 117 -11.15 11.11 0.72
CA GLY A 117 -11.63 12.49 0.76
C GLY A 117 -13.00 12.64 1.43
N THR A 118 -13.40 11.66 2.24
CA THR A 118 -14.75 11.60 2.81
C THR A 118 -14.92 12.51 4.03
N ILE A 119 -16.15 12.99 4.25
CA ILE A 119 -16.48 13.79 5.43
C ILE A 119 -16.22 12.99 6.72
N SER A 120 -16.50 11.69 6.70
CA SER A 120 -16.21 10.78 7.81
C SER A 120 -14.72 10.77 8.18
N ASP A 121 -13.83 10.79 7.20
CA ASP A 121 -12.39 10.85 7.46
C ASP A 121 -11.97 12.23 7.97
N ARG A 122 -12.55 13.32 7.44
CA ARG A 122 -12.31 14.67 7.96
C ARG A 122 -12.74 14.81 9.42
N LEU A 123 -13.93 14.30 9.77
CA LEU A 123 -14.42 14.27 11.16
C LEU A 123 -13.53 13.40 12.04
N ARG A 124 -13.11 12.23 11.56
CA ARG A 124 -12.17 11.36 12.29
C ARG A 124 -10.86 12.09 12.57
N ARG A 125 -10.26 12.78 11.59
CA ARG A 125 -9.02 13.55 11.79
C ARG A 125 -9.19 14.65 12.84
N LEU A 126 -10.34 15.32 12.87
CA LEU A 126 -10.64 16.34 13.88
C LEU A 126 -10.87 15.75 15.28
N LEU A 127 -11.52 14.59 15.37
CA LEU A 127 -11.77 13.91 16.65
C LEU A 127 -10.49 13.24 17.21
N VAL A 128 -9.66 12.65 16.34
CA VAL A 128 -8.39 12.00 16.69
C VAL A 128 -7.28 13.02 17.02
N ALA A 129 -7.48 14.30 16.70
CA ALA A 129 -6.61 15.37 17.17
C ALA A 129 -6.74 15.68 18.67
N GLN A 130 -7.59 14.95 19.43
CA GLN A 130 -7.50 14.95 20.89
C GLN A 130 -6.36 14.04 21.35
N PRO A 131 -5.51 14.53 22.28
CA PRO A 131 -4.14 14.07 22.45
C PRO A 131 -4.06 12.64 22.96
N GLN A 132 -3.19 11.86 22.33
CA GLN A 132 -2.57 10.72 22.99
C GLN A 132 -1.88 11.27 24.25
N GLN A 133 -2.40 10.97 25.45
CA GLN A 133 -1.56 11.00 26.64
C GLN A 133 -0.58 9.84 26.51
N PRO A 134 0.74 10.05 26.40
CA PRO A 134 1.66 8.99 26.74
C PRO A 134 1.47 8.74 28.24
N THR A 135 0.95 7.56 28.58
CA THR A 135 0.95 7.07 29.97
C THR A 135 2.35 7.22 30.53
N PRO A 136 2.53 7.85 31.70
CA PRO A 136 3.85 8.01 32.29
C PRO A 136 4.44 6.62 32.53
N PRO A 137 5.68 6.34 32.11
CA PRO A 137 6.33 5.12 32.55
C PRO A 137 6.56 5.24 34.06
N SER A 138 5.90 4.38 34.83
CA SER A 138 6.24 4.13 36.22
C SER A 138 7.65 3.51 36.26
N PHE A 139 8.68 4.34 36.37
CA PHE A 139 10.01 3.86 36.71
C PHE A 139 10.17 3.79 38.22
N PRO A 140 10.73 2.68 38.73
CA PRO A 140 10.82 2.41 40.16
C PRO A 140 11.84 3.33 40.84
N CYS A 141 11.55 3.71 42.07
CA CYS A 141 12.50 4.32 42.99
C CYS A 141 13.78 3.48 43.08
N ILE A 142 14.92 4.03 42.68
CA ILE A 142 16.23 3.50 43.07
C ILE A 142 17.06 4.62 43.69
N LYS A 143 17.43 4.33 44.94
CA LYS A 143 18.29 5.06 45.87
C LYS A 143 19.63 5.40 45.23
N THR A 144 20.18 6.58 45.53
CA THR A 144 21.37 6.80 46.39
C THR A 144 21.97 8.20 46.14
N LEU A 145 22.01 9.01 47.20
CA LEU A 145 22.94 10.14 47.33
C LEU A 145 24.33 9.59 47.69
N PRO A 146 25.39 10.16 47.12
CA PRO A 146 26.57 10.44 47.92
C PRO A 146 26.98 11.91 47.80
N SER A 147 27.12 12.51 48.97
CA SER A 147 27.91 13.69 49.24
C SER A 147 29.37 13.46 48.85
N GLU A 148 30.00 14.39 48.14
CA GLU A 148 31.41 14.71 48.30
C GLU A 148 31.78 16.04 47.62
N ASN A 149 32.08 17.01 48.48
CA ASN A 149 33.08 18.07 48.36
C ASN A 149 33.45 18.63 46.97
N SER A 150 33.11 19.90 46.78
CA SER A 150 34.05 20.87 46.20
C SER A 150 33.85 22.23 46.86
N LYS A 151 34.73 22.53 47.82
CA LYS A 151 35.14 23.90 48.12
C LYS A 151 35.68 24.48 46.81
N ILE A 152 35.35 25.74 46.51
CA ILE A 152 36.30 26.82 46.17
C ILE A 152 35.52 27.98 45.52
N SER A 153 35.67 29.15 46.14
CA SER A 153 35.58 30.50 45.57
C SER A 153 34.23 31.04 45.10
N GLN A 154 33.65 31.93 45.92
CA GLN A 154 33.51 33.34 45.51
C GLN A 154 33.21 34.24 46.73
N LEU A 155 34.26 34.92 47.16
CA LEU A 155 34.26 36.23 47.79
C LEU A 155 34.08 37.25 46.65
N VAL A 156 33.13 38.19 46.73
CA VAL A 156 33.18 39.56 46.17
C VAL A 156 31.85 40.26 46.55
N ILE A 157 32.02 41.28 47.40
CA ILE A 157 31.12 42.40 47.78
C ILE A 157 29.90 42.07 48.65
#